data_AF-B8F0T6-F1
#
_entry.id   AF-B8F0T6-F1
#
_cell.length_a   1.000
_cell.length_b   1.000
_cell.length_c   1.000
_cell.angle_alpha   90.00
_cell.angle_beta   90.00
_cell.angle_gamma   90.00
#
_symmetry.space_group_name_H-M   'P 1'
#
loop_
_entity.id
_entity.type
_entity.pdbx_description
1 polymer ?
#
loop_
_entity_poly.entity_id
_entity_poly.type
_entity_poly.pdbx_seq_one_letter_code
_entity_poly.pdbx_strand_id
1 'polypeptide(L)'
;MNYNNFFSRKDALSKLKLSAVEYCVLGDMKRAISKLRNNSTEDNNCNFTLPLFENYNEKYVDKFFLSLGSDRAKQLINLFCKIKTRISDSMFETEVFCCTCVLRTCV
;
A
#
# COMPACT_ATOMS: atom_id res chain seq x y z
N MET A 1 -9.50 16.19 6.92
CA MET A 1 -8.33 15.32 7.17
C MET A 1 -8.34 14.91 8.64
N ASN A 2 -8.45 13.60 8.94
CA ASN A 2 -8.56 13.09 10.31
C ASN A 2 -7.15 12.74 10.84
N TYR A 3 -6.60 13.62 11.67
CA TYR A 3 -5.24 13.53 12.23
C TYR A 3 -5.05 12.33 13.19
N ASN A 4 -6.13 11.76 13.70
CA ASN A 4 -6.07 10.68 14.70
C ASN A 4 -5.60 9.34 14.10
N ASN A 5 -5.79 9.12 12.79
CA ASN A 5 -5.31 7.93 12.10
C ASN A 5 -3.78 7.93 11.87
N PHE A 6 -3.14 9.11 11.85
CA PHE A 6 -1.71 9.19 11.59
C PHE A 6 -0.90 8.71 12.81
N PHE A 7 -1.31 9.09 14.02
CA PHE A 7 -0.63 8.71 15.27
C PHE A 7 -0.80 7.22 15.61
N SER A 8 -2.01 6.66 15.44
CA SER A 8 -2.25 5.23 15.72
C SER A 8 -1.52 4.30 14.72
N ARG A 9 -1.37 4.71 13.44
CA ARG A 9 -0.58 3.97 12.44
C ARG A 9 0.92 4.00 12.72
N LYS A 10 1.41 5.14 13.23
CA LYS A 10 2.81 5.34 13.60
C LYS A 10 3.24 4.38 14.70
N ASP A 11 2.32 4.01 15.59
CA ASP A 11 2.58 3.07 16.70
C ASP A 11 2.77 1.62 16.22
N ALA A 12 1.91 1.14 15.32
CA ALA A 12 2.01 -0.22 14.77
C ALA A 12 3.24 -0.42 13.87
N LEU A 13 3.55 0.57 13.03
CA LEU A 13 4.69 0.55 12.10
C LEU A 13 6.00 1.06 12.72
N SER A 14 5.97 1.52 13.98
CA SER A 14 7.16 1.99 14.72
C SER A 14 8.29 0.96 14.72
N LYS A 15 7.94 -0.33 14.76
CA LYS A 15 8.86 -1.47 14.70
C LYS A 15 9.72 -1.52 13.43
N LEU A 16 9.23 -0.93 12.34
CA LEU A 16 9.94 -0.87 11.06
C LEU A 16 10.93 0.29 10.98
N LYS A 17 10.96 1.21 11.97
CA LYS A 17 11.88 2.35 12.03
C LYS A 17 11.98 3.12 10.70
N LEU A 18 10.84 3.36 10.04
CA LEU A 18 10.77 4.05 8.76
C LEU A 18 11.07 5.55 8.94
N SER A 19 11.75 6.13 7.95
CA SER A 19 11.95 7.57 7.79
C SER A 19 10.64 8.27 7.39
N ALA A 20 10.60 9.59 7.51
CA ALA A 20 9.42 10.38 7.11
C ALA A 20 9.05 10.17 5.63
N VAL A 21 10.04 10.06 4.75
CA VAL A 21 9.84 9.80 3.32
C VAL A 21 9.21 8.41 3.10
N GLU A 22 9.74 7.39 3.77
CA GLU A 22 9.20 6.02 3.69
C GLU A 22 7.75 5.94 4.22
N TYR A 23 7.42 6.69 5.27
CA TYR A 23 6.04 6.82 5.75
C TYR A 23 5.11 7.50 4.73
N CYS A 24 5.58 8.54 4.03
CA CYS A 24 4.81 9.19 2.97
C CYS A 24 4.53 8.21 1.82
N VAL A 25 5.56 7.49 1.35
CA VAL A 25 5.42 6.50 0.27
C VAL A 25 4.41 5.41 0.66
N LEU A 26 4.49 4.89 1.88
CA LEU A 26 3.52 3.90 2.37
C LEU A 26 2.08 4.47 2.42
N GLY A 27 1.93 5.74 2.80
CA GLY A 27 0.65 6.44 2.73
C GLY A 27 0.12 6.56 1.29
N ASP A 28 1.00 6.87 0.34
CA ASP A 28 0.66 6.95 -1.08
C ASP A 28 0.26 5.59 -1.65
N MET A 29 0.93 4.51 -1.25
CA MET A 29 0.53 3.14 -1.64
C MET A 29 -0.89 2.83 -1.17
N LYS A 30 -1.21 3.10 0.10
CA LYS A 30 -2.57 2.89 0.65
C LYS A 30 -3.62 3.73 -0.07
N ARG A 31 -3.26 4.96 -0.44
CA ARG A 31 -4.13 5.85 -1.22
C ARG A 31 -4.37 5.30 -2.62
N ALA A 32 -3.34 4.82 -3.30
CA ALA A 32 -3.46 4.18 -4.62
C ALA A 32 -4.38 2.96 -4.56
N ILE A 33 -4.20 2.09 -3.56
CA ILE A 33 -5.08 0.93 -3.34
C ILE A 33 -6.54 1.36 -3.08
N SER A 34 -6.74 2.40 -2.27
CA SER A 34 -8.08 2.90 -1.95
C SER A 34 -8.79 3.49 -3.18
N LYS A 35 -8.07 4.24 -4.02
CA LYS A 35 -8.59 4.72 -5.31
C LYS A 35 -8.98 3.55 -6.21
N LEU A 36 -8.09 2.57 -6.33
CA LEU A 36 -8.31 1.40 -7.17
C LEU A 36 -9.57 0.62 -6.73
N ARG A 37 -9.75 0.44 -5.42
CA ARG A 37 -10.97 -0.15 -4.86
C ARG A 37 -12.21 0.65 -5.25
N ASN A 38 -12.20 1.96 -5.01
CA ASN A 38 -13.36 2.79 -5.30
C ASN A 38 -13.72 2.76 -6.81
N ASN A 39 -12.72 2.84 -7.68
CA ASN A 39 -12.91 2.73 -9.12
C ASN A 39 -13.49 1.37 -9.52
N SER A 40 -13.04 0.27 -8.89
CA SER A 40 -13.60 -1.08 -9.13
C SER A 40 -15.05 -1.23 -8.68
N THR A 41 -15.51 -0.41 -7.74
CA THR A 41 -16.90 -0.42 -7.25
C THR A 41 -17.82 0.45 -8.11
N GLU A 42 -17.29 1.52 -8.71
CA GLU A 42 -18.04 2.41 -9.62
C GLU A 42 -18.13 1.85 -11.04
N ASP A 43 -17.08 1.15 -11.50
CA ASP A 43 -17.02 0.54 -12.82
C ASP A 43 -17.41 -0.94 -12.77
N ASN A 44 -18.72 -1.21 -12.83
CA ASN A 44 -19.31 -2.57 -12.88
C ASN A 44 -18.81 -3.43 -14.07
N ASN A 45 -18.01 -2.88 -14.98
CA ASN A 45 -17.42 -3.61 -16.11
C ASN A 45 -16.08 -4.29 -15.76
N CYS A 46 -15.39 -3.85 -14.70
CA CYS A 46 -14.08 -4.38 -14.29
C CYS A 46 -14.21 -5.45 -13.19
N ASN A 47 -14.96 -6.52 -13.46
CA ASN A 47 -15.24 -7.61 -12.50
C ASN A 47 -14.00 -8.37 -11.99
N PHE A 48 -12.83 -8.20 -12.61
CA PHE A 48 -11.60 -8.91 -12.21
C PHE A 48 -10.94 -8.35 -10.94
N THR A 49 -11.18 -7.08 -10.60
CA THR A 49 -10.56 -6.44 -9.42
C THR A 49 -11.47 -6.49 -8.19
N LEU A 50 -12.78 -6.66 -8.37
CA LEU A 50 -13.75 -6.82 -7.27
C LEU A 50 -13.34 -7.93 -6.28
N PRO A 51 -13.00 -9.15 -6.76
CA PRO A 51 -12.53 -10.21 -5.87
C PRO A 51 -11.30 -9.77 -5.09
N LEU A 52 -10.33 -9.06 -5.70
CA LEU A 52 -9.10 -8.64 -5.01
C LEU A 52 -9.36 -7.74 -3.81
N PHE A 53 -10.43 -6.93 -3.86
CA PHE A 53 -10.80 -6.02 -2.78
C PHE A 53 -11.89 -6.55 -1.86
N GLU A 54 -12.48 -7.69 -2.18
CA GLU A 54 -13.43 -8.38 -1.31
C GLU A 54 -12.73 -8.73 0.00
N ASN A 55 -13.21 -8.19 1.12
CA ASN A 55 -12.58 -8.25 2.45
C ASN A 55 -11.27 -7.46 2.63
N TYR A 56 -10.88 -6.56 1.71
CA TYR A 56 -9.70 -5.72 1.89
C TYR A 56 -9.88 -4.73 3.06
N ASN A 57 -8.84 -4.66 3.90
CA ASN A 57 -8.71 -3.75 5.03
C ASN A 57 -7.35 -3.05 4.92
N GLU A 58 -7.30 -1.73 5.11
CA GLU A 58 -6.03 -0.96 5.13
C GLU A 58 -4.99 -1.54 6.10
N LYS A 59 -5.44 -2.24 7.16
CA LYS A 59 -4.57 -2.93 8.12
C LYS A 59 -3.77 -4.09 7.52
N TYR A 60 -4.18 -4.67 6.38
CA TYR A 60 -3.43 -5.75 5.73
C TYR A 60 -2.08 -5.27 5.20
N VAL A 61 -2.03 -4.07 4.63
CA VAL A 61 -0.78 -3.46 4.16
C VAL A 61 0.18 -3.32 5.33
N ASP A 62 -0.31 -2.83 6.48
CA ASP A 62 0.53 -2.68 7.68
C ASP A 62 1.02 -4.03 8.21
N LYS A 63 0.13 -5.02 8.30
CA LYS A 63 0.49 -6.39 8.73
C LYS A 63 1.51 -7.01 7.79
N PHE A 64 1.38 -6.82 6.47
CA PHE A 64 2.33 -7.35 5.50
C PHE A 64 3.73 -6.77 5.72
N PHE A 65 3.85 -5.43 5.76
CA PHE A 65 5.16 -4.81 5.98
C PHE A 65 5.74 -5.18 7.34
N LEU A 66 4.91 -5.37 8.37
CA LEU A 66 5.36 -5.89 9.65
C LEU A 66 5.87 -7.34 9.56
N SER A 67 5.19 -8.20 8.80
CA SER A 67 5.58 -9.61 8.60
C SER A 67 6.89 -9.78 7.83
N LEU A 68 7.21 -8.85 6.93
CA LEU A 68 8.49 -8.83 6.20
C LEU A 68 9.69 -8.54 7.12
N GLY A 69 9.45 -7.89 8.26
CA GLY A 69 10.50 -7.38 9.13
C GLY A 69 11.12 -6.07 8.61
N SER A 70 11.81 -5.35 9.50
CA SER A 70 12.34 -3.99 9.25
C SER A 70 13.14 -3.87 7.95
N ASP A 71 14.12 -4.74 7.74
CA ASP A 71 15.08 -4.57 6.64
C ASP A 71 14.44 -4.81 5.28
N ARG A 72 13.65 -5.88 5.13
CA ARG A 72 12.95 -6.20 3.89
C ARG A 72 11.85 -5.19 3.59
N ALA A 73 11.11 -4.75 4.63
CA ALA A 73 10.09 -3.71 4.47
C ALA A 73 10.70 -2.40 3.97
N LYS A 74 11.82 -1.96 4.54
CA LYS A 74 12.53 -0.76 4.08
C LYS A 74 13.04 -0.89 2.65
N GLN A 75 13.62 -2.03 2.28
CA GLN A 75 14.08 -2.26 0.92
C GLN A 75 12.92 -2.15 -0.09
N LEU A 76 11.78 -2.75 0.24
CA LEU A 76 10.59 -2.69 -0.60
C LEU A 76 10.00 -1.28 -0.68
N ILE A 77 9.87 -0.57 0.44
CA ILE A 77 9.38 0.82 0.44
C ILE A 77 10.33 1.74 -0.33
N ASN A 78 11.65 1.53 -0.23
CA ASN A 78 12.62 2.30 -1.02
C ASN A 78 12.54 1.97 -2.52
N LEU A 79 12.20 0.75 -2.90
CA LEU A 79 11.91 0.40 -4.30
C LEU A 79 10.71 1.22 -4.80
N PHE A 80 9.61 1.26 -4.04
CA PHE A 80 8.44 2.09 -4.36
C PHE A 80 8.76 3.58 -4.40
N CYS A 81 9.61 4.07 -3.49
CA CYS A 81 10.09 5.44 -3.50
C CYS A 81 10.84 5.76 -4.81
N LYS A 82 11.70 4.85 -5.28
CA LYS A 82 12.42 5.00 -6.55
C LYS A 82 11.49 4.96 -7.75
N ILE A 83 10.51 4.05 -7.77
CA ILE A 83 9.51 3.96 -8.84
C ILE A 83 8.74 5.28 -8.95
N LYS A 84 8.24 5.78 -7.81
CA LYS A 84 7.50 7.04 -7.74
C LYS A 84 8.32 8.25 -8.21
N THR A 85 9.58 8.33 -7.81
CA THR A 85 10.43 9.50 -8.10
C THR A 85 11.09 9.46 -9.48
N ARG A 86 11.40 8.28 -10.02
CA ARG A 86 12.19 8.14 -11.25
C ARG A 86 11.38 7.78 -12.49
N ILE A 87 10.21 7.15 -12.33
CA ILE A 87 9.46 6.63 -13.47
C ILE A 87 8.22 7.48 -13.73
N SER A 88 7.15 7.27 -12.96
CA SER A 88 5.94 8.08 -13.03
C SER A 88 4.97 7.68 -11.92
N ASP A 89 3.99 8.56 -11.64
CA ASP A 89 2.88 8.23 -10.75
C ASP A 89 2.01 7.08 -11.31
N SER A 90 1.84 6.98 -12.64
CA SER A 90 1.06 5.91 -13.28
C SER A 90 1.71 4.52 -13.12
N MET A 91 3.04 4.44 -13.22
CA MET A 91 3.76 3.20 -13.01
C MET A 91 3.82 2.85 -11.53
N PHE A 92 3.92 3.84 -10.64
CA PHE A 92 3.78 3.62 -9.21
C PHE A 92 2.42 3.00 -8.85
N GLU A 93 1.31 3.55 -9.34
CA GLU A 93 -0.03 3.00 -9.08
C GLU A 93 -0.17 1.56 -9.63
N THR A 94 0.42 1.27 -10.80
CA THR A 94 0.45 -0.07 -11.42
C THR A 94 1.27 -1.07 -10.60
N GLU A 95 2.45 -0.70 -10.14
CA GLU A 95 3.30 -1.56 -9.30
C GLU A 95 2.67 -1.82 -7.93
N VAL A 96 1.98 -0.83 -7.36
CA VAL A 96 1.20 -1.00 -6.13
C VAL A 96 0.05 -1.99 -6.36
N PHE A 97 -0.60 -1.94 -7.53
CA PHE A 97 -1.61 -2.92 -7.90
C PHE A 97 -1.04 -4.34 -7.99
N CYS A 98 0.06 -4.53 -8.72
CA CYS A 98 0.77 -5.81 -8.81
C CYS A 98 1.15 -6.35 -7.42
N CYS A 99 1.69 -5.48 -6.57
CA CYS A 99 2.01 -5.84 -5.20
C CYS A 99 0.78 -6.31 -4.43
N THR A 100 -0.37 -5.66 -4.61
CA THR A 100 -1.64 -6.02 -3.95
C THR A 100 -2.17 -7.38 -4.44
N CYS A 101 -2.00 -7.70 -5.73
CA CYS A 101 -2.32 -9.03 -6.26
C CYS A 101 -1.47 -10.12 -5.60
N VAL A 102 -0.15 -9.90 -5.47
CA VAL A 102 0.77 -10.85 -4.83
C VAL A 102 0.47 -11.01 -3.35
N LEU A 103 0.08 -9.94 -2.66
CA LEU A 103 -0.32 -9.99 -1.25
C LEU A 103 -1.49 -10.93 -0.99
N ARG A 104 -2.43 -11.02 -1.93
CA ARG A 104 -3.61 -11.88 -1.78
C ARG A 104 -3.33 -13.33 -2.11
N THR A 105 -2.38 -13.63 -3.00
CA THR A 105 -1.99 -15.02 -3.31
C THR A 105 -1.09 -15.67 -2.25
N CYS A 106 -0.46 -14.86 -1.39
CA CYS A 106 0.46 -15.32 -0.34
C CYS A 106 -0.19 -15.50 1.04
N VAL A 107 -1.49 -15.22 1.18
CA VAL A 107 -2.31 -15.38 2.40
C VAL A 107 -3.39 -16.41 2.15
#